data_AF-A0A0C9XB94-F1
#
_entry.id   AF-A0A0C9XB94-F1
#
_cell.length_a   1.000
_cell.length_b   1.000
_cell.length_c   1.000
_cell.angle_alpha   90.00
_cell.angle_beta   90.00
_cell.angle_gamma   90.00
#
_symmetry.space_group_name_H-M   'P 1'
#
loop_
_entity.id
_entity.type
_entity.pdbx_description
1 polymer ?
#
loop_
_entity_poly.entity_id
_entity_poly.type
_entity_poly.pdbx_seq_one_letter_code
_entity_poly.pdbx_strand_id
1 'polypeptide(L)'
;MPGEDDPTSTSVGGSAPPNESPTVVKFVLPSDDGDHYAVANLPQTYQEATVEAVKILGKYMIDPTPENTTLKCSAKNREGQWVWADILPQDWEKMINRFGSNEVGVFEDKRLFKKFVNGQVTLTCGKVDGSQLRWTELFRETSRNLEPLTLMTRPKNYKEAVDFVKDMIRRNTWTLGFFYGLSDDAERETYVKSLTTFKFFLFLNDTNTKTWMEFPPEAYTDDDNWRFIVPLPGSILGVIVE
;
A
#
# COMPACT_ATOMS: atom_id res chain seq x y z
N MET A 1 -53.01 60.32 -45.84
CA MET A 1 -53.52 59.31 -44.89
C MET A 1 -52.50 58.17 -44.84
N PRO A 2 -52.30 57.58 -43.65
CA PRO A 2 -51.11 56.84 -43.20
C PRO A 2 -51.08 55.42 -43.79
N GLY A 3 -49.95 54.72 -43.86
CA GLY A 3 -49.14 54.15 -42.78
C GLY A 3 -48.60 52.78 -43.27
N GLU A 4 -47.92 52.03 -42.40
CA GLU A 4 -47.27 50.70 -42.60
C GLU A 4 -45.77 50.80 -42.92
N ASP A 5 -44.89 50.96 -41.93
CA ASP A 5 -44.49 50.08 -40.82
C ASP A 5 -43.33 49.14 -41.18
N ASP A 6 -42.22 49.42 -40.49
CA ASP A 6 -40.91 48.82 -40.52
C ASP A 6 -40.86 47.71 -39.43
N PRO A 7 -40.45 46.46 -39.71
CA PRO A 7 -40.23 45.49 -38.64
C PRO A 7 -38.76 45.50 -38.21
N THR A 8 -38.48 46.26 -37.15
CA THR A 8 -37.23 46.17 -36.39
C THR A 8 -37.19 44.86 -35.62
N SER A 9 -36.33 43.94 -36.05
CA SER A 9 -36.08 42.65 -35.38
C SER A 9 -35.38 42.89 -34.04
N THR A 10 -36.11 42.71 -32.95
CA THR A 10 -35.57 42.83 -31.58
C THR A 10 -35.02 41.48 -31.14
N SER A 11 -33.69 41.34 -31.20
CA SER A 11 -32.95 40.23 -30.61
C SER A 11 -33.04 40.30 -29.08
N VAL A 12 -33.80 39.39 -28.48
CA VAL A 12 -33.83 39.17 -27.03
C VAL A 12 -32.49 38.60 -26.59
N GLY A 13 -31.68 39.42 -25.92
CA GLY A 13 -30.47 38.99 -25.22
C GLY A 13 -30.83 38.05 -24.08
N GLY A 14 -30.64 36.75 -24.29
CA GLY A 14 -30.63 35.76 -23.21
C GLY A 14 -29.39 35.99 -22.35
N SER A 15 -29.59 36.57 -21.16
CA SER A 15 -28.56 36.60 -20.12
C SER A 15 -28.23 35.16 -19.73
N ALA A 16 -26.97 34.77 -19.95
CA ALA A 16 -26.44 33.51 -19.44
C ALA A 16 -26.69 33.43 -17.91
N PRO A 17 -27.11 32.28 -17.38
CA PRO A 17 -27.32 32.13 -15.94
C PRO A 17 -26.01 32.40 -15.18
N PRO A 18 -26.09 32.98 -13.96
CA PRO A 18 -24.93 33.24 -13.13
C PRO A 18 -24.21 31.92 -12.85
N ASN A 19 -22.89 31.93 -13.02
CA ASN A 19 -22.01 30.79 -12.84
C ASN A 19 -21.91 30.51 -11.32
N GLU A 20 -22.81 29.67 -10.79
CA GLU A 20 -22.81 29.29 -9.37
C GLU A 20 -21.51 28.52 -9.06
N SER A 21 -20.75 29.02 -8.08
CA SER A 21 -19.54 28.34 -7.62
C SER A 21 -19.91 26.99 -7.00
N PRO A 22 -19.11 25.93 -7.23
CA PRO A 22 -19.39 24.62 -6.67
C PRO A 22 -19.42 24.69 -5.14
N THR A 23 -20.45 24.09 -4.54
CA THR A 23 -20.63 24.05 -3.06
C THR A 23 -20.22 22.70 -2.47
N VAL A 24 -20.03 21.69 -3.31
CA VAL A 24 -19.73 20.31 -2.93
C VAL A 24 -18.56 19.77 -3.73
N VAL A 25 -17.83 18.82 -3.14
CA VAL A 25 -16.77 18.03 -3.78
C VAL A 25 -17.06 16.54 -3.62
N LYS A 26 -16.82 15.76 -4.67
CA LYS A 26 -16.87 14.30 -4.67
C LYS A 26 -15.45 13.76 -4.55
N PHE A 27 -15.16 13.11 -3.43
CA PHE A 27 -13.91 12.38 -3.25
C PHE A 27 -14.04 10.97 -3.84
N VAL A 28 -12.97 10.52 -4.50
CA VAL A 28 -12.86 9.18 -5.09
C VAL A 28 -11.63 8.51 -4.51
N LEU A 29 -11.76 7.35 -3.87
CA LEU A 29 -10.64 6.50 -3.48
C LEU A 29 -10.62 5.30 -4.44
N PRO A 30 -9.73 5.26 -5.44
CA PRO A 30 -9.62 4.14 -6.36
C PRO A 30 -9.14 2.88 -5.64
N SER A 31 -9.74 1.73 -5.95
CA SER A 31 -9.42 0.43 -5.35
C SER A 31 -9.60 -0.70 -6.37
N ASP A 32 -8.87 -1.80 -6.20
CA ASP A 32 -8.94 -2.98 -7.08
C ASP A 32 -10.31 -3.67 -7.00
N ASP A 33 -10.99 -3.57 -5.85
CA ASP A 33 -12.34 -4.12 -5.62
C ASP A 33 -13.46 -3.15 -6.03
N GLY A 34 -13.10 -2.00 -6.61
CA GLY A 34 -14.01 -0.95 -7.07
C GLY A 34 -13.86 0.35 -6.29
N ASP A 35 -14.05 1.47 -6.99
CA ASP A 35 -13.88 2.81 -6.43
C ASP A 35 -14.86 3.12 -5.28
N HIS A 36 -14.34 3.75 -4.24
CA HIS A 36 -15.16 4.30 -3.15
C HIS A 36 -15.40 5.79 -3.36
N TYR A 37 -16.65 6.20 -3.26
CA TYR A 37 -17.08 7.58 -3.47
C TYR A 37 -17.60 8.20 -2.18
N ALA A 38 -17.27 9.46 -1.97
CA ALA A 38 -17.78 10.28 -0.89
C ALA A 38 -18.13 11.68 -1.42
N VAL A 39 -19.14 12.32 -0.83
CA VAL A 39 -19.50 13.71 -1.15
C VAL A 39 -19.42 14.53 0.13
N ALA A 40 -18.77 15.69 0.05
CA ALA A 40 -18.59 16.61 1.17
C ALA A 40 -18.82 18.06 0.73
N ASN A 41 -18.98 18.95 1.71
CA ASN A 41 -18.94 20.39 1.45
C ASN A 41 -17.55 20.78 0.90
N LEU A 42 -17.51 21.73 -0.02
CA LEU A 42 -16.27 22.18 -0.64
C LEU A 42 -15.28 22.74 0.42
N PRO A 43 -14.13 22.10 0.64
CA PRO A 43 -13.10 22.59 1.57
C PRO A 43 -12.41 23.84 1.03
N GLN A 44 -12.08 24.79 1.91
CA GLN A 44 -11.41 26.04 1.50
C GLN A 44 -9.92 25.83 1.25
N THR A 45 -9.32 24.86 1.92
CA THR A 45 -7.89 24.57 1.82
C THR A 45 -7.63 23.11 1.47
N TYR A 46 -6.44 22.85 0.91
CA TYR A 46 -5.96 21.49 0.67
C TYR A 46 -5.94 20.65 1.95
N GLN A 47 -5.52 21.24 3.07
CA GLN A 47 -5.43 20.55 4.37
C GLN A 47 -6.82 20.19 4.92
N GLU A 48 -7.80 21.08 4.78
CA GLU A 48 -9.19 20.75 5.12
C GLU A 48 -9.72 19.62 4.23
N ALA A 49 -9.37 19.65 2.94
CA ALA A 49 -9.78 18.61 2.01
C ALA A 49 -9.20 17.23 2.36
N THR A 50 -7.92 17.15 2.74
CA THR A 50 -7.32 15.88 3.18
C THR A 50 -7.93 15.39 4.48
N VAL A 51 -8.15 16.27 5.46
CA VAL A 51 -8.83 15.93 6.72
C VAL A 51 -10.24 15.39 6.47
N GLU A 52 -11.02 16.05 5.63
CA GLU A 52 -12.40 15.62 5.34
C GLU A 52 -12.42 14.32 4.51
N ALA A 53 -11.51 14.17 3.55
CA ALA A 53 -11.35 12.93 2.79
C ALA A 53 -11.01 11.74 3.71
N VAL A 54 -10.03 11.90 4.60
CA VAL A 54 -9.63 10.90 5.60
C VAL A 54 -10.78 10.57 6.54
N LYS A 55 -11.52 11.56 7.02
CA LYS A 55 -12.68 11.36 7.90
C LYS A 55 -13.77 10.50 7.24
N ILE A 56 -14.01 10.66 5.94
CA ILE A 56 -15.11 9.97 5.25
C ILE A 56 -14.66 8.63 4.65
N LEU A 57 -13.48 8.59 4.04
CA LEU A 57 -12.96 7.44 3.29
C LEU A 57 -11.89 6.65 4.06
N GLY A 58 -11.41 7.14 5.20
CA GLY A 58 -10.28 6.55 5.93
C GLY A 58 -10.50 5.12 6.41
N LYS A 59 -11.75 4.68 6.58
CA LYS A 59 -12.07 3.27 6.91
C LYS A 59 -11.70 2.28 5.80
N TYR A 60 -11.42 2.77 4.60
CA TYR A 60 -11.00 1.98 3.44
C TYR A 60 -9.49 2.15 3.13
N MET A 61 -8.78 2.97 3.91
CA MET A 61 -7.36 3.25 3.74
C MET A 61 -6.54 2.44 4.74
N ILE A 62 -5.27 2.20 4.44
CA ILE A 62 -4.34 1.47 5.31
C ILE A 62 -3.87 2.37 6.45
N ASP A 63 -3.49 3.62 6.15
CA ASP A 63 -3.03 4.61 7.11
C ASP A 63 -3.73 5.97 6.89
N PRO A 64 -4.96 6.13 7.43
CA PRO A 64 -5.80 7.29 7.17
C PRO A 64 -5.34 8.51 7.97
N THR A 65 -4.24 9.13 7.53
CA THR A 65 -3.77 10.42 8.07
C THR A 65 -3.72 11.49 6.97
N PRO A 66 -4.02 12.77 7.30
CA PRO A 66 -3.93 13.86 6.32
C PRO A 66 -2.54 13.98 5.70
N GLU A 67 -1.49 13.72 6.48
CA GLU A 67 -0.11 13.75 6.02
C GLU A 67 0.16 12.67 4.98
N ASN A 68 -0.40 11.47 5.17
CA ASN A 68 -0.26 10.33 4.25
C ASN A 68 -1.28 10.36 3.10
N THR A 69 -1.99 11.46 2.91
CA THR A 69 -3.03 11.58 1.88
C THR A 69 -2.65 12.62 0.83
N THR A 70 -2.58 12.19 -0.42
CA THR A 70 -2.41 13.07 -1.59
C THR A 70 -3.71 13.18 -2.37
N LEU A 71 -4.10 14.40 -2.72
CA LEU A 71 -5.26 14.68 -3.56
C LEU A 71 -4.82 14.85 -5.02
N LYS A 72 -5.59 14.26 -5.93
CA LYS A 72 -5.34 14.30 -7.36
C LYS A 72 -6.58 14.74 -8.13
N CYS A 73 -6.39 15.38 -9.28
CA CYS A 73 -7.48 15.69 -10.20
C CYS A 73 -7.39 14.77 -11.44
N SER A 74 -8.54 14.50 -12.06
CA SER A 74 -8.56 13.86 -13.37
C SER A 74 -8.12 14.84 -14.46
N ALA A 75 -7.12 14.49 -15.25
CA ALA A 75 -6.64 15.28 -16.38
C ALA A 75 -6.39 14.39 -17.60
N LYS A 76 -6.46 14.95 -18.82
CA LYS A 76 -6.05 14.23 -20.03
C LYS A 76 -4.56 14.41 -20.28
N ASN A 77 -3.84 13.32 -20.51
CA ASN A 77 -2.46 13.35 -20.94
C ASN A 77 -2.35 13.77 -22.43
N ARG A 78 -1.12 13.83 -22.97
CA ARG A 78 -0.86 14.21 -24.37
C ARG A 78 -1.51 13.27 -25.40
N GLU A 79 -1.79 12.04 -24.99
CA GLU A 79 -2.43 11.01 -25.81
C GLU A 79 -3.97 11.04 -25.68
N GLY A 80 -4.52 11.96 -24.88
CA GLY A 80 -5.95 12.11 -24.65
C GLY A 80 -6.54 11.13 -23.63
N GLN A 81 -5.72 10.32 -22.97
CA GLN A 81 -6.14 9.38 -21.92
C GLN A 81 -6.33 10.11 -20.58
N TRP A 82 -7.35 9.72 -19.83
CA TRP A 82 -7.56 10.23 -18.48
C TRP A 82 -6.55 9.63 -17.50
N VAL A 83 -5.89 10.50 -16.74
CA VAL A 83 -4.91 10.16 -15.72
C VAL A 83 -5.18 10.97 -14.45
N TRP A 84 -4.70 10.48 -13.31
CA TRP A 84 -4.71 11.21 -12.06
C TRP A 84 -3.45 12.07 -11.93
N ALA A 85 -3.61 13.39 -11.86
CA ALA A 85 -2.52 14.34 -11.69
C ALA A 85 -2.51 14.93 -10.28
N ASP A 86 -1.33 15.04 -9.67
CA ASP A 86 -1.15 15.56 -8.31
C ASP A 86 -1.61 17.02 -8.20
N ILE A 87 -2.42 17.35 -7.18
CA ILE A 87 -2.78 18.72 -6.85
C ILE A 87 -1.79 19.23 -5.81
N LEU A 88 -1.04 20.29 -6.13
CA LEU A 88 -0.18 20.95 -5.16
C LEU A 88 -1.03 21.72 -4.13
N PRO A 89 -0.65 21.75 -2.84
CA PRO A 89 -1.42 22.45 -1.83
C PRO A 89 -1.70 23.93 -2.16
N GLN A 90 -0.71 24.65 -2.72
CA GLN A 90 -0.87 26.05 -3.12
C GLN A 90 -1.78 26.28 -4.34
N ASP A 91 -2.11 25.23 -5.09
CA ASP A 91 -2.93 25.31 -6.29
C ASP A 91 -4.35 24.79 -6.08
N TRP A 92 -4.69 24.31 -4.87
CA TRP A 92 -6.02 23.79 -4.53
C TRP A 92 -7.17 24.66 -5.01
N GLU A 93 -7.18 25.94 -4.61
CA GLU A 93 -8.25 26.87 -4.93
C GLU A 93 -8.36 27.08 -6.45
N LYS A 94 -7.24 27.17 -7.15
CA LYS A 94 -7.23 27.29 -8.62
C LYS A 94 -7.78 26.03 -9.27
N MET A 95 -7.40 24.86 -8.76
CA MET A 95 -7.82 23.59 -9.35
C MET A 95 -9.31 23.37 -9.20
N ILE A 96 -9.84 23.57 -7.99
CA ILE A 96 -11.23 23.27 -7.69
C ILE A 96 -12.19 24.27 -8.36
N ASN A 97 -11.79 25.54 -8.47
CA ASN A 97 -12.60 26.58 -9.12
C ASN A 97 -12.49 26.55 -10.66
N ARG A 98 -11.32 26.24 -11.21
CA ARG A 98 -11.06 26.33 -12.66
C ARG A 98 -11.53 25.12 -13.43
N PHE A 99 -11.36 23.92 -12.87
CA PHE A 99 -11.65 22.69 -13.58
C PHE A 99 -13.06 22.18 -13.31
N GLY A 100 -13.81 22.82 -12.40
CA GLY A 100 -15.11 22.31 -11.94
C GLY A 100 -15.01 20.82 -11.60
N SER A 101 -13.83 20.42 -11.10
CA SER A 101 -13.49 19.03 -10.87
C SER A 101 -14.28 18.60 -9.67
N ASN A 102 -15.54 18.24 -9.94
CA ASN A 102 -16.43 17.64 -8.98
C ASN A 102 -15.78 16.41 -8.39
N GLU A 103 -14.79 15.81 -9.05
CA GLU A 103 -14.08 14.61 -8.62
C GLU A 103 -12.62 14.92 -8.23
N VAL A 104 -12.31 14.64 -6.97
CA VAL A 104 -10.96 14.68 -6.41
C VAL A 104 -10.58 13.27 -5.99
N GLY A 105 -9.55 12.73 -6.62
CA GLY A 105 -8.97 11.45 -6.27
C GLY A 105 -8.19 11.54 -4.96
N VAL A 106 -8.37 10.57 -4.08
CA VAL A 106 -7.73 10.44 -2.77
C VAL A 106 -6.77 9.27 -2.86
N PHE A 107 -5.49 9.52 -2.65
CA PHE A 107 -4.44 8.52 -2.77
C PHE A 107 -3.59 8.51 -1.51
N GLU A 108 -3.30 7.33 -0.99
CA GLU A 108 -2.31 7.18 0.08
C GLU A 108 -0.92 7.46 -0.50
N ASP A 109 -0.18 8.41 0.10
CA ASP A 109 1.20 8.65 -0.24
C ASP A 109 2.06 7.51 0.33
N LYS A 110 2.18 6.47 -0.49
CA LYS A 110 3.07 5.32 -0.24
C LYS A 110 4.53 5.75 0.02
N ARG A 111 4.89 7.00 -0.29
CA ARG A 111 6.22 7.56 0.01
C ARG A 111 6.39 7.92 1.49
N LEU A 112 5.36 8.08 2.31
CA LEU A 112 5.55 8.40 3.73
C LEU A 112 5.88 7.19 4.62
N PHE A 113 5.83 5.99 4.05
CA PHE A 113 6.58 4.83 4.56
C PHE A 113 8.12 4.99 4.45
N LYS A 114 8.63 6.13 3.94
CA LYS A 114 10.06 6.44 3.76
C LYS A 114 10.91 6.26 5.01
N LYS A 115 10.34 6.37 6.21
CA LYS A 115 11.09 6.04 7.44
C LYS A 115 10.85 4.57 7.76
N PHE A 116 11.79 3.72 7.35
CA PHE A 116 11.81 2.32 7.73
C PHE A 116 11.65 2.19 9.25
N VAL A 117 10.50 1.67 9.67
CA VAL A 117 10.21 1.41 11.09
C VAL A 117 11.07 0.22 11.51
N ASN A 118 11.97 0.45 12.47
CA ASN A 118 12.76 -0.62 13.07
C ASN A 118 11.89 -1.39 14.08
N GLY A 119 12.15 -2.68 14.24
CA GLY A 119 11.44 -3.52 15.19
C GLY A 119 11.74 -4.99 14.92
N GLN A 120 10.93 -5.88 15.49
CA GLN A 120 11.08 -7.32 15.30
C GLN A 120 9.92 -7.88 14.50
N VAL A 121 10.20 -8.88 13.66
CA VAL A 121 9.18 -9.68 12.95
C VAL A 121 9.35 -11.14 13.34
N THR A 122 8.25 -11.89 13.29
CA THR A 122 8.27 -13.33 13.49
C THR A 122 8.59 -14.01 12.16
N LEU A 123 9.67 -14.78 12.10
CA LEU A 123 10.07 -15.50 10.90
C LEU A 123 9.46 -16.91 10.90
N THR A 124 8.88 -17.31 9.78
CA THR A 124 8.42 -18.67 9.53
C THR A 124 9.00 -19.23 8.24
N CYS A 125 9.28 -20.53 8.24
CA CYS A 125 9.89 -21.22 7.12
C CYS A 125 8.88 -22.12 6.41
N GLY A 126 8.82 -22.00 5.09
CA GLY A 126 7.99 -22.82 4.23
C GLY A 126 8.79 -23.99 3.68
N LYS A 127 8.17 -25.17 3.63
CA LYS A 127 8.70 -26.37 2.98
C LYS A 127 7.62 -26.96 2.08
N VAL A 128 8.01 -27.29 0.86
CA VAL A 128 7.18 -28.07 -0.05
C VAL A 128 7.31 -29.55 0.33
N ASP A 129 6.22 -30.16 0.77
CA ASP A 129 6.12 -31.58 1.09
C ASP A 129 5.11 -32.23 0.13
N GLY A 130 5.63 -32.87 -0.92
CA GLY A 130 4.84 -33.34 -2.05
C GLY A 130 4.15 -32.19 -2.78
N SER A 131 2.81 -32.16 -2.76
CA SER A 131 2.00 -31.09 -3.38
C SER A 131 1.57 -29.99 -2.40
N GLN A 132 1.96 -30.08 -1.12
CA GLN A 132 1.53 -29.14 -0.10
C GLN A 132 2.69 -28.28 0.38
N LEU A 133 2.49 -26.96 0.37
CA LEU A 133 3.36 -26.04 1.09
C LEU A 133 2.91 -26.00 2.56
N ARG A 134 3.83 -26.32 3.46
CA ARG A 134 3.63 -26.19 4.90
C ARG A 134 4.56 -25.12 5.45
N TRP A 135 4.07 -24.36 6.41
CA TRP A 135 4.86 -23.38 7.16
C TRP A 135 5.19 -23.93 8.55
N THR A 136 6.36 -23.58 9.08
CA THR A 136 6.70 -23.88 10.48
C THR A 136 5.73 -23.19 11.44
N GLU A 137 5.59 -23.75 12.64
CA GLU A 137 4.82 -23.12 13.71
C GLU A 137 5.37 -21.73 14.05
N LEU A 138 4.49 -20.79 14.34
CA LEU A 138 4.86 -19.41 14.64
C LEU A 138 5.22 -19.22 16.12
N PHE A 139 4.52 -19.94 16.99
CA PHE A 139 4.58 -19.75 18.43
C PHE A 139 4.72 -21.08 19.14
N ARG A 140 5.47 -21.07 20.25
CA ARG A 140 5.47 -22.16 21.21
C ARG A 140 4.59 -21.77 22.40
N GLU A 141 3.69 -22.66 22.78
CA GLU A 141 2.96 -22.51 24.02
C GLU A 141 3.89 -22.80 25.20
N THR A 142 4.06 -21.82 26.07
CA THR A 142 4.72 -21.98 27.37
C THR A 142 3.66 -21.93 28.46
N SER A 143 4.01 -22.39 29.67
CA SER A 143 3.10 -22.38 30.83
C SER A 143 2.43 -21.04 31.18
N ARG A 144 2.87 -19.93 30.57
CA ARG A 144 2.35 -18.59 30.84
C ARG A 144 1.99 -17.78 29.61
N ASN A 145 2.58 -18.02 28.43
CA ASN A 145 2.36 -17.21 27.22
C ASN A 145 2.68 -17.99 25.92
N LEU A 146 2.18 -17.48 24.78
CA LEU A 146 2.66 -17.85 23.44
C LEU A 146 3.92 -17.05 23.12
N GLU A 147 5.05 -17.73 22.93
CA GLU A 147 6.31 -17.07 22.55
C GLU A 147 6.64 -17.35 21.09
N PRO A 148 7.00 -16.33 20.29
CA PRO A 148 7.40 -16.52 18.90
C PRO A 148 8.64 -17.41 18.81
N LEU A 149 8.59 -18.42 17.95
CA LEU A 149 9.64 -19.43 17.82
C LEU A 149 10.93 -18.86 17.21
N THR A 150 10.78 -17.90 16.28
CA THR A 150 11.91 -17.22 15.65
C THR A 150 11.60 -15.73 15.52
N LEU A 151 12.29 -14.91 16.31
CA LEU A 151 12.27 -13.45 16.16
C LEU A 151 13.50 -12.99 15.41
N MET A 152 13.30 -12.08 14.46
CA MET A 152 14.38 -11.39 13.79
C MET A 152 14.15 -9.88 13.82
N THR A 153 15.24 -9.11 13.88
CA THR A 153 15.15 -7.68 13.57
C THR A 153 14.62 -7.54 12.14
N ARG A 154 13.63 -6.67 11.94
CA ARG A 154 13.05 -6.38 10.62
C ARG A 154 14.18 -6.04 9.65
N PRO A 155 14.40 -6.86 8.61
CA PRO A 155 15.57 -6.73 7.75
C PRO A 155 15.41 -5.52 6.82
N LYS A 156 16.48 -4.73 6.64
CA LYS A 156 16.45 -3.50 5.84
C LYS A 156 16.64 -3.73 4.34
N ASN A 157 17.05 -4.94 3.97
CA ASN A 157 17.29 -5.38 2.60
C ASN A 157 17.27 -6.91 2.53
N TYR A 158 17.22 -7.43 1.30
CA TYR A 158 17.23 -8.86 1.02
C TYR A 158 18.46 -9.58 1.60
N LYS A 159 19.64 -8.97 1.52
CA LYS A 159 20.89 -9.57 2.00
C LYS A 159 20.85 -9.83 3.52
N GLU A 160 20.42 -8.85 4.31
CA GLU A 160 20.27 -9.00 5.77
C GLU A 160 19.29 -10.14 6.12
N ALA A 161 18.20 -10.27 5.36
CA ALA A 161 17.23 -11.32 5.58
C ALA A 161 17.83 -12.72 5.28
N VAL A 162 18.52 -12.86 4.15
CA VAL A 162 19.21 -14.12 3.79
C VAL A 162 20.29 -14.48 4.80
N ASP A 163 21.11 -13.51 5.22
CA ASP A 163 22.17 -13.73 6.20
C ASP A 163 21.58 -14.22 7.53
N PHE A 164 20.44 -13.64 7.97
CA PHE A 164 19.72 -14.10 9.15
C PHE A 164 19.18 -15.52 8.99
N VAL A 165 18.52 -15.83 7.87
CA VAL A 165 17.97 -17.18 7.61
C VAL A 165 19.08 -18.23 7.62
N LYS A 166 20.22 -17.94 6.99
CA LYS A 166 21.40 -18.83 6.99
C LYS A 166 21.95 -19.03 8.40
N ASP A 167 22.09 -17.97 9.19
CA ASP A 167 22.56 -18.07 10.58
C ASP A 167 21.57 -18.85 11.46
N MET A 168 20.27 -18.63 11.29
CA MET A 168 19.23 -19.37 11.97
C MET A 168 19.30 -20.87 11.66
N ILE A 169 19.45 -21.27 10.39
CA ILE A 169 19.57 -22.68 10.00
C ILE A 169 20.81 -23.33 10.64
N ARG A 170 21.93 -22.60 10.75
CA ARG A 170 23.14 -23.13 11.41
C ARG A 170 22.93 -23.44 12.89
N ARG A 171 22.20 -22.57 13.59
CA ARG A 171 22.11 -22.56 15.06
C ARG A 171 20.87 -23.26 15.62
N ASN A 172 19.77 -23.27 14.88
CA ASN A 172 18.47 -23.66 15.43
C ASN A 172 18.07 -25.07 14.99
N THR A 173 18.21 -26.04 15.90
CA THR A 173 17.90 -27.45 15.65
C THR A 173 16.42 -27.73 15.41
N TRP A 174 15.52 -26.86 15.87
CA TRP A 174 14.08 -27.00 15.61
C TRP A 174 13.74 -26.72 14.15
N THR A 175 14.36 -25.71 13.53
CA THR A 175 14.20 -25.43 12.10
C THR A 175 14.80 -26.56 11.24
N LEU A 176 15.86 -27.23 11.73
CA LEU A 176 16.42 -28.41 11.08
C LEU A 176 15.44 -29.58 11.07
N GLY A 177 14.77 -29.88 12.18
CA GLY A 177 13.75 -30.95 12.22
C GLY A 177 12.65 -30.78 11.16
N PHE A 178 12.39 -29.53 10.75
CA PHE A 178 11.48 -29.21 9.66
C PHE A 178 12.10 -29.43 8.27
N PHE A 179 13.33 -28.98 8.03
CA PHE A 179 14.00 -29.14 6.75
C PHE A 179 14.54 -30.57 6.57
N TYR A 180 15.50 -31.00 7.38
CA TYR A 180 16.08 -32.35 7.39
C TYR A 180 16.76 -32.60 8.74
N GLY A 181 16.72 -33.84 9.25
CA GLY A 181 17.34 -34.27 10.52
C GLY A 181 18.88 -34.24 10.54
N LEU A 182 19.48 -33.13 10.11
CA LEU A 182 20.91 -32.87 10.09
C LEU A 182 21.41 -32.73 11.53
N SER A 183 22.01 -33.79 12.05
CA SER A 183 22.56 -33.81 13.41
C SER A 183 23.97 -33.21 13.49
N ASP A 184 24.75 -33.28 12.40
CA ASP A 184 26.16 -32.87 12.39
C ASP A 184 26.37 -31.40 11.95
N ASP A 185 27.37 -30.72 12.54
CA ASP A 185 27.71 -29.33 12.22
C ASP A 185 28.25 -29.19 10.78
N ALA A 186 29.01 -30.17 10.28
CA ALA A 186 29.60 -30.11 8.94
C ALA A 186 28.56 -30.30 7.84
N GLU A 187 27.57 -31.18 8.06
CA GLU A 187 26.41 -31.35 7.19
C GLU A 187 25.58 -30.07 7.11
N ARG A 188 25.35 -29.40 8.26
CA ARG A 188 24.65 -28.12 8.30
C ARG A 188 25.35 -27.03 7.50
N GLU A 189 26.66 -26.89 7.66
CA GLU A 189 27.40 -25.87 6.92
C GLU A 189 27.41 -26.16 5.41
N THR A 190 27.48 -27.43 5.03
CA THR A 190 27.38 -27.86 3.63
C THR A 190 26.01 -27.54 3.06
N TYR A 191 24.94 -27.82 3.80
CA TYR A 191 23.57 -27.49 3.40
C TYR A 191 23.35 -25.98 3.27
N VAL A 192 23.76 -25.19 4.26
CA VAL A 192 23.60 -23.71 4.20
C VAL A 192 24.35 -23.09 3.02
N LYS A 193 25.49 -23.68 2.62
CA LYS A 193 26.23 -23.28 1.42
C LYS A 193 25.54 -23.69 0.13
N SER A 194 24.78 -24.77 0.12
CA SER A 194 24.01 -25.19 -1.06
C SER A 194 22.73 -24.38 -1.28
N LEU A 195 22.24 -23.65 -0.27
CA LEU A 195 21.05 -22.79 -0.39
C LEU A 195 21.37 -21.59 -1.27
N THR A 196 20.76 -21.57 -2.45
CA THR A 196 20.99 -20.54 -3.47
C THR A 196 19.80 -19.62 -3.68
N THR A 197 18.59 -20.09 -3.36
CA THR A 197 17.36 -19.37 -3.66
C THR A 197 16.56 -19.15 -2.38
N PHE A 198 16.18 -17.90 -2.14
CA PHE A 198 15.38 -17.50 -0.99
C PHE A 198 14.20 -16.69 -1.52
N LYS A 199 12.98 -17.21 -1.33
CA LYS A 199 11.74 -16.52 -1.68
C LYS A 199 11.08 -16.06 -0.41
N PHE A 200 10.78 -14.76 -0.33
CA PHE A 200 10.15 -14.16 0.84
C PHE A 200 8.67 -13.92 0.59
N PHE A 201 7.87 -14.03 1.65
CA PHE A 201 6.42 -13.99 1.60
C PHE A 201 5.85 -13.09 2.70
N LEU A 202 4.85 -12.30 2.33
CA LEU A 202 4.00 -11.55 3.26
C LEU A 202 2.77 -12.39 3.58
N PHE A 203 2.36 -12.43 4.85
CA PHE A 203 1.07 -12.98 5.23
C PHE A 203 0.02 -11.89 5.26
N LEU A 204 -1.15 -12.15 4.67
CA LEU A 204 -2.27 -11.20 4.67
C LEU A 204 -3.03 -11.19 6.02
N ASN A 205 -2.62 -12.05 6.95
CA ASN A 205 -3.15 -12.12 8.30
C ASN A 205 -1.99 -12.35 9.28
N ASP A 206 -1.80 -11.42 10.21
CA ASP A 206 -0.70 -11.46 11.19
C ASP A 206 -0.83 -12.56 12.25
N THR A 207 -1.94 -13.31 12.27
CA THR A 207 -2.22 -14.34 13.28
C THR A 207 -2.06 -15.77 12.77
N ASN A 208 -1.97 -15.98 11.45
CA ASN A 208 -1.86 -17.32 10.89
C ASN A 208 -1.19 -17.33 9.52
N THR A 209 -0.82 -18.53 9.05
CA THR A 209 -0.07 -18.74 7.81
C THR A 209 -0.93 -19.21 6.63
N LYS A 210 -2.25 -18.99 6.66
CA LYS A 210 -3.18 -19.54 5.65
C LYS A 210 -3.17 -18.79 4.32
N THR A 211 -2.96 -17.48 4.35
CA THR A 211 -3.01 -16.63 3.16
C THR A 211 -1.76 -15.79 3.09
N TRP A 212 -1.03 -15.93 1.99
CA TRP A 212 0.27 -15.34 1.80
C TRP A 212 0.47 -14.91 0.34
N MET A 213 1.42 -14.01 0.13
CA MET A 213 1.82 -13.48 -1.17
C MET A 213 3.34 -13.45 -1.25
N GLU A 214 3.90 -13.90 -2.36
CA GLU A 214 5.34 -13.79 -2.62
C GLU A 214 5.74 -12.32 -2.81
N PHE A 215 6.94 -11.97 -2.37
CA PHE A 215 7.50 -10.66 -2.65
C PHE A 215 7.71 -10.47 -4.16
N PRO A 216 7.45 -9.27 -4.69
CA PRO A 216 7.64 -8.99 -6.10
C PRO A 216 9.14 -9.03 -6.45
N PRO A 217 9.52 -9.42 -7.68
CA PRO A 217 10.91 -9.57 -8.10
C PRO A 217 11.80 -8.34 -7.82
N GLU A 218 11.23 -7.14 -7.90
CA GLU A 218 11.92 -5.87 -7.70
C GLU A 218 12.46 -5.72 -6.27
N ALA A 219 11.77 -6.29 -5.28
CA ALA A 219 12.18 -6.20 -3.87
C ALA A 219 13.49 -6.96 -3.58
N TYR A 220 13.89 -7.91 -4.41
CA TYR A 220 15.15 -8.65 -4.25
C TYR A 220 16.37 -7.87 -4.74
N THR A 221 16.14 -6.82 -5.53
CA THR A 221 17.20 -5.99 -6.13
C THR A 221 17.17 -4.52 -5.68
N ASP A 222 16.04 -4.06 -5.15
CA ASP A 222 15.81 -2.69 -4.70
C ASP A 222 15.45 -2.66 -3.20
N ASP A 223 16.36 -2.11 -2.42
CA ASP A 223 16.23 -1.93 -0.98
C ASP A 223 15.00 -1.11 -0.57
N ASP A 224 14.58 -0.12 -1.35
CA ASP A 224 13.43 0.70 -0.99
C ASP A 224 12.12 -0.07 -1.21
N ASN A 225 12.03 -0.85 -2.30
CA ASN A 225 10.93 -1.79 -2.52
C ASN A 225 10.90 -2.88 -1.43
N TRP A 226 12.06 -3.41 -1.03
CA TRP A 226 12.16 -4.35 0.09
C TRP A 226 11.58 -3.76 1.38
N ARG A 227 12.03 -2.55 1.75
CA ARG A 227 11.60 -1.85 2.97
C ARG A 227 10.12 -1.49 2.96
N PHE A 228 9.55 -1.30 1.78
CA PHE A 228 8.13 -1.04 1.58
C PHE A 228 7.29 -2.29 1.83
N ILE A 229 7.72 -3.47 1.35
CA ILE A 229 6.91 -4.69 1.43
C ILE A 229 7.18 -5.57 2.65
N VAL A 230 8.37 -5.47 3.25
CA VAL A 230 8.70 -6.29 4.41
C VAL A 230 7.73 -5.99 5.56
N PRO A 231 7.13 -7.00 6.21
CA PRO A 231 6.08 -6.81 7.21
C PRO A 231 6.50 -5.83 8.33
N LEU A 232 5.51 -5.13 8.89
CA LEU A 232 5.72 -4.23 10.01
C LEU A 232 6.15 -4.99 11.28
N PRO A 233 6.73 -4.29 12.28
CA PRO A 233 7.04 -4.92 13.55
C PRO A 233 5.83 -5.61 14.20
N GLY A 234 6.03 -6.83 14.69
CA GLY A 234 4.98 -7.68 15.26
C GLY A 234 4.31 -8.63 14.25
N SER A 235 4.46 -8.38 12.95
CA SER A 235 3.91 -9.23 11.88
C SER A 235 4.79 -10.45 11.57
N ILE A 236 4.32 -11.28 10.64
CA ILE A 236 4.97 -12.52 10.21
C ILE A 236 5.67 -12.31 8.86
N LEU A 237 6.94 -12.71 8.76
CA LEU A 237 7.70 -12.84 7.52
C LEU A 237 7.86 -14.33 7.18
N GLY A 238 7.45 -14.73 5.97
CA GLY A 238 7.65 -16.08 5.46
C GLY A 238 8.91 -16.18 4.59
N VAL A 239 9.60 -17.30 4.66
CA VAL A 239 10.68 -17.64 3.73
C VAL A 239 10.59 -19.09 3.25
N ILE A 240 10.74 -19.33 1.95
CA ILE A 240 11.02 -20.65 1.38
C ILE A 240 12.46 -20.64 0.90
N VAL A 241 13.20 -21.71 1.19
CA VAL A 241 14.60 -21.84 0.82
C VAL A 241 14.79 -23.06 -0.09
N GLU A 242 15.45 -22.83 -1.24
CA GLU A 242 15.70 -23.80 -2.30
C GLU A 242 17.20 -23.86 -2.65
#